data_AF-A0A0N4VW69-F1
#
_entry.id   AF-A0A0N4VW69-F1
#
_cell.length_a   1.000
_cell.length_b   1.000
_cell.length_c   1.000
_cell.angle_alpha   90.00
_cell.angle_beta   90.00
_cell.angle_gamma   90.00
#
_symmetry.space_group_name_H-M   'P 1'
#
loop_
_entity.id
_entity.type
_entity.pdbx_description
1 polymer ?
#
loop_
_entity_poly.entity_id
_entity_poly.type
_entity_poly.pdbx_seq_one_letter_code
_entity_poly.pdbx_strand_id
1 'polypeptide(L)'
;MNNRRRDIHDDYDVGCNGYSMDYRIKEQQRILQSVRSELIDSSSKLKEVNVVYEELNKKIPEKQSELTTVLDEIESARRTLKELQDRRNVRIFLPHRPLYPRVVENSNPSQAPPLTSSTFTWESAIDYSRCSISSFMPLYVYPLSKPNAQLEELKMQLLSQGNIVSNPNIACLLVILTNEEIDISSMNIRNGGRNHVIINVGKPFYPKSLPLIMVQQHDPPFERSLDYNVFLEMPRYDASSWKLLKPILPLSRKVSYLETLLPVL
;
A
#
# COMPACT_ATOMS: atom_id res chain seq x y z
N MET A 1 -72.63 -109.74 -22.06
CA MET A 1 -71.38 -110.42 -21.66
C MET A 1 -70.21 -109.80 -22.40
N ASN A 2 -69.44 -108.93 -21.75
CA ASN A 2 -67.98 -109.05 -21.63
C ASN A 2 -67.41 -107.76 -21.04
N ASN A 3 -67.11 -107.85 -19.75
CA ASN A 3 -66.16 -107.02 -19.03
C ASN A 3 -64.86 -106.95 -19.86
N ARG A 4 -64.49 -105.76 -20.31
CA ARG A 4 -63.10 -105.49 -20.69
C ARG A 4 -62.48 -104.69 -19.55
N ARG A 5 -61.57 -105.37 -18.85
CA ARG A 5 -60.77 -104.89 -17.73
C ARG A 5 -60.19 -103.52 -18.09
N ARG A 6 -60.37 -102.56 -17.18
CA ARG A 6 -59.51 -101.38 -17.13
C ARG A 6 -58.20 -101.87 -16.51
N ASP A 7 -57.24 -102.18 -17.37
CA ASP A 7 -55.86 -102.30 -16.94
C ASP A 7 -55.40 -100.88 -16.57
N ILE A 8 -55.25 -100.69 -15.26
CA ILE A 8 -54.60 -99.52 -14.68
C ILE A 8 -53.14 -99.70 -15.03
N HIS A 9 -52.69 -99.02 -16.09
CA HIS A 9 -51.29 -98.91 -16.40
C HIS A 9 -50.65 -98.01 -15.35
N ASP A 10 -49.72 -98.58 -14.59
CA ASP A 10 -48.81 -97.88 -13.69
C ASP A 10 -47.97 -96.88 -14.49
N ASP A 11 -48.37 -95.61 -14.51
CA ASP A 11 -47.62 -94.48 -15.11
C ASP A 11 -46.50 -93.98 -14.18
N TYR A 12 -45.76 -94.90 -13.57
CA TYR A 12 -44.52 -94.58 -12.87
C TYR A 12 -43.37 -95.35 -13.51
N ASP A 13 -42.43 -94.56 -14.03
CA ASP A 13 -41.17 -94.93 -14.70
C ASP A 13 -41.33 -95.39 -16.16
N VAL A 14 -40.63 -94.86 -17.18
CA VAL A 14 -39.24 -94.40 -17.19
C VAL A 14 -39.01 -93.52 -18.43
N GLY A 15 -38.95 -92.21 -18.24
CA GLY A 15 -38.31 -91.29 -19.18
C GLY A 15 -36.83 -91.17 -18.82
N CYS A 16 -35.96 -91.46 -19.78
CA CYS A 16 -34.50 -91.24 -19.80
C CYS A 16 -33.59 -92.24 -19.06
N ASN A 17 -32.93 -93.09 -19.88
CA ASN A 17 -31.61 -93.72 -19.75
C ASN A 17 -31.35 -94.85 -18.72
N GLY A 18 -30.87 -95.98 -19.24
CA GLY A 18 -30.46 -97.20 -18.52
C GLY A 18 -29.18 -97.07 -17.70
N TYR A 19 -29.17 -96.20 -16.69
CA TYR A 19 -28.14 -96.17 -15.65
C TYR A 19 -28.61 -96.92 -14.40
N SER A 20 -27.72 -97.68 -13.76
CA SER A 20 -27.98 -98.34 -12.46
C SER A 20 -28.44 -97.31 -11.41
N MET A 21 -29.34 -97.70 -10.49
CA MET A 21 -29.78 -96.86 -9.37
C MET A 21 -28.62 -96.23 -8.59
N ASP A 22 -27.50 -96.96 -8.47
CA ASP A 22 -26.28 -96.47 -7.82
C ASP A 22 -25.66 -95.26 -8.53
N TYR A 23 -25.80 -95.16 -9.85
CA TYR A 23 -25.30 -94.03 -10.63
C TYR A 23 -26.14 -92.77 -10.39
N ARG A 24 -27.48 -92.92 -10.32
CA ARG A 24 -28.39 -91.80 -10.01
C ARG A 24 -28.12 -91.24 -8.60
N ILE A 25 -27.90 -92.12 -7.62
CA ILE A 25 -27.56 -91.71 -6.25
C ILE A 25 -26.23 -90.97 -6.22
N LYS A 26 -25.21 -91.44 -6.94
CA LYS A 26 -23.90 -90.76 -7.05
C LYS A 26 -24.01 -89.39 -7.73
N GLU A 27 -24.80 -89.29 -8.79
CA GLU A 27 -24.99 -88.02 -9.50
C GLU A 27 -25.78 -87.01 -8.66
N GLN A 28 -26.82 -87.45 -7.94
CA GLN A 28 -27.52 -86.61 -6.97
C GLN A 28 -26.61 -86.14 -5.84
N GLN A 29 -25.73 -87.00 -5.33
CA GLN A 29 -24.73 -86.62 -4.33
C GLN A 29 -23.73 -85.59 -4.88
N ARG A 30 -23.27 -85.74 -6.13
CA ARG A 30 -22.39 -84.78 -6.81
C ARG A 30 -23.05 -83.41 -6.95
N ILE A 31 -24.30 -83.39 -7.43
CA ILE A 31 -25.08 -82.17 -7.59
C ILE A 31 -25.28 -81.49 -6.23
N LEU A 32 -25.67 -82.26 -5.19
CA LEU A 32 -25.86 -81.74 -3.84
C LEU A 32 -24.58 -81.13 -3.28
N GLN A 33 -23.42 -81.76 -3.52
CA GLN A 33 -22.13 -81.22 -3.11
C GLN A 33 -21.79 -79.91 -3.86
N SER A 34 -22.02 -79.86 -5.18
CA SER A 34 -21.79 -78.64 -5.99
C SER A 34 -22.67 -77.48 -5.54
N VAL A 35 -23.97 -77.73 -5.36
CA VAL A 35 -24.92 -76.71 -4.89
C VAL A 35 -24.51 -76.24 -3.49
N ARG A 36 -24.07 -77.15 -2.61
CA ARG A 36 -23.61 -76.77 -1.28
C ARG A 36 -22.36 -75.90 -1.32
N SER A 37 -21.37 -76.20 -2.15
CA SER A 37 -20.19 -75.33 -2.31
C SER A 37 -20.57 -73.96 -2.86
N GLU A 38 -21.44 -73.90 -3.87
CA GLU A 38 -21.91 -72.64 -4.46
C GLU A 38 -22.68 -71.79 -3.44
N LEU A 39 -23.50 -72.41 -2.59
CA LEU A 39 -24.21 -71.72 -1.51
C LEU A 39 -23.26 -71.21 -0.43
N ILE A 40 -22.23 -71.99 -0.07
CA ILE A 40 -21.21 -71.55 0.90
C ILE A 40 -20.44 -70.36 0.32
N ASP A 41 -19.98 -70.44 -0.92
CA ASP A 41 -19.24 -69.37 -1.59
C ASP A 41 -20.09 -68.10 -1.73
N SER A 42 -21.36 -68.25 -2.10
CA SER A 42 -22.31 -67.14 -2.19
C SER A 42 -22.57 -66.51 -0.82
N SER A 43 -22.71 -67.32 0.23
CA SER A 43 -22.88 -66.83 1.60
C SER A 43 -21.65 -66.06 2.09
N SER A 44 -20.44 -66.50 1.70
CA SER A 44 -19.19 -65.83 2.02
C SER A 44 -19.10 -64.47 1.33
N LYS A 45 -19.41 -64.42 0.03
CA LYS A 45 -19.46 -63.17 -0.75
C LYS A 45 -20.49 -62.19 -0.19
N LEU A 46 -21.67 -62.67 0.22
CA LEU A 46 -22.68 -61.80 0.84
C LEU A 46 -22.20 -61.21 2.17
N LYS A 47 -21.45 -61.98 2.97
CA LYS A 47 -20.84 -61.46 4.21
C LYS A 47 -19.81 -60.38 3.93
N GLU A 48 -18.94 -60.59 2.94
CA GLU A 48 -17.94 -59.59 2.54
C GLU A 48 -18.60 -58.29 2.07
N VAL A 49 -19.61 -58.40 1.20
CA VAL A 49 -20.38 -57.24 0.71
C VAL A 49 -21.08 -56.51 1.86
N ASN A 50 -21.63 -57.24 2.84
CA ASN A 50 -22.27 -56.63 4.00
C ASN A 50 -21.27 -55.83 4.85
N VAL A 51 -20.04 -56.32 5.03
CA VAL A 51 -18.99 -55.57 5.76
C VAL A 51 -18.64 -54.28 5.03
N VAL A 52 -18.46 -54.33 3.70
CA VAL A 52 -18.20 -53.12 2.90
C VAL A 52 -19.39 -52.17 2.95
N TYR A 53 -20.62 -52.69 2.93
CA TYR A 53 -21.83 -51.88 3.04
C TYR A 53 -21.91 -51.15 4.38
N GLU A 54 -21.64 -51.84 5.50
CA GLU A 54 -21.59 -51.22 6.82
C GLU A 54 -20.49 -50.14 6.92
N GLU A 55 -19.32 -50.41 6.35
CA GLU A 55 -18.21 -49.45 6.32
C GLU A 55 -18.59 -48.19 5.51
N LEU A 56 -19.17 -48.35 4.33
CA LEU A 56 -19.64 -47.24 3.50
C LEU A 56 -20.75 -46.46 4.21
N ASN A 57 -21.69 -47.16 4.83
CA ASN A 57 -22.80 -46.53 5.56
C ASN A 57 -22.31 -45.70 6.76
N LYS A 58 -21.14 -46.03 7.32
CA LYS A 58 -20.47 -45.20 8.34
C LYS A 58 -19.71 -44.02 7.74
N LYS A 59 -19.01 -44.20 6.61
CA LYS A 59 -18.20 -43.15 5.99
C LYS A 59 -19.03 -42.05 5.33
N ILE A 60 -20.20 -42.38 4.77
CA ILE A 60 -21.09 -41.40 4.12
C ILE A 60 -21.49 -40.26 5.07
N PRO A 61 -22.06 -40.51 6.27
CA PRO A 61 -22.45 -39.42 7.17
C PRO A 61 -21.24 -38.65 7.72
N GLU A 62 -20.10 -39.32 7.95
CA GLU A 62 -18.86 -38.65 8.36
C GLU A 62 -18.40 -37.64 7.31
N LYS A 63 -18.33 -38.05 6.03
CA LYS A 63 -17.95 -37.16 4.93
C LYS A 63 -18.99 -36.07 4.66
N GLN A 64 -20.27 -36.34 4.87
CA GLN A 64 -21.30 -35.31 4.81
C GLN A 64 -21.11 -34.26 5.91
N SER A 65 -20.81 -34.70 7.14
CA SER A 65 -20.52 -33.79 8.26
C SER A 65 -19.28 -32.94 7.99
N GLU A 66 -18.17 -33.55 7.56
CA GLU A 66 -16.95 -32.82 7.18
C GLU A 66 -17.22 -31.79 6.07
N LEU A 67 -18.04 -32.14 5.08
CA LEU A 67 -18.40 -31.22 4.01
C LEU A 67 -19.19 -30.02 4.55
N THR A 68 -20.15 -30.25 5.45
CA THR A 68 -20.92 -29.15 6.06
C THR A 68 -20.04 -28.22 6.88
N THR A 69 -19.09 -28.74 7.66
CA THR A 69 -18.17 -27.90 8.43
C THR A 69 -17.29 -27.04 7.54
N VAL A 70 -16.80 -27.59 6.42
CA VAL A 70 -15.98 -26.82 5.46
C VAL A 70 -16.80 -25.74 4.76
N LEU A 71 -18.08 -26.02 4.43
CA LEU A 71 -18.97 -25.02 3.83
C LEU A 71 -19.23 -23.85 4.78
N ASP A 72 -19.46 -24.13 6.06
CA ASP A 72 -19.65 -23.10 7.09
C ASP A 72 -18.39 -22.24 7.26
N GLU A 73 -17.21 -22.85 7.25
CA GLU A 73 -15.93 -22.14 7.29
C GLU A 73 -15.77 -21.20 6.08
N ILE A 74 -16.07 -21.66 4.87
CA ILE A 74 -16.02 -20.85 3.65
C ILE A 74 -16.99 -19.67 3.73
N GLU A 75 -18.21 -19.89 4.23
CA GLU A 75 -19.19 -18.82 4.37
C GLU A 75 -18.71 -17.77 5.40
N SER A 76 -18.15 -18.22 6.52
CA SER A 76 -17.58 -17.32 7.53
C SER A 76 -16.42 -16.49 6.97
N ALA A 77 -15.51 -17.09 6.20
CA ALA A 77 -14.39 -16.42 5.55
C ALA A 77 -14.85 -15.41 4.49
N ARG A 78 -15.92 -15.72 3.76
CA ARG A 78 -16.51 -14.76 2.81
C ARG A 78 -17.10 -13.55 3.51
N ARG A 79 -17.80 -13.73 4.64
CA ARG A 79 -18.36 -12.63 5.43
C ARG A 79 -17.26 -11.72 5.99
N THR A 80 -16.17 -12.29 6.51
CA THR A 80 -15.04 -11.50 7.03
C THR A 80 -14.31 -10.72 5.93
N LEU A 81 -14.09 -11.34 4.76
CA LEU A 81 -13.54 -10.62 3.60
C LEU A 81 -14.41 -9.45 3.18
N LYS A 82 -15.74 -9.64 3.18
CA LYS A 82 -16.68 -8.57 2.85
C LYS A 82 -16.60 -7.40 3.85
N GLU A 83 -16.52 -7.69 5.14
CA GLU A 83 -16.34 -6.66 6.18
C GLU A 83 -15.02 -5.90 6.02
N LEU A 84 -13.91 -6.61 5.74
CA LEU A 84 -12.60 -5.98 5.50
C LEU A 84 -12.61 -5.09 4.25
N GLN A 85 -13.28 -5.53 3.19
CA GLN A 85 -13.47 -4.71 2.00
C GLN A 85 -14.25 -3.44 2.35
N ASP A 86 -15.35 -3.54 3.07
CA ASP A 86 -16.18 -2.38 3.42
C ASP A 86 -15.41 -1.40 4.34
N ARG A 87 -14.62 -1.89 5.30
CA ARG A 87 -13.73 -1.06 6.13
C ARG A 87 -12.63 -0.38 5.32
N ARG A 88 -12.02 -1.09 4.37
CA ARG A 88 -10.97 -0.52 3.50
C ARG A 88 -11.54 0.48 2.49
N ASN A 89 -12.80 0.34 2.12
CA ASN A 89 -13.49 1.19 1.16
C ASN A 89 -14.22 2.36 1.80
N VAL A 90 -13.94 2.69 3.07
CA VAL A 90 -14.23 4.02 3.60
C VAL A 90 -13.40 4.99 2.78
N ARG A 91 -14.05 5.59 1.77
CA ARG A 91 -13.43 6.61 0.93
C ARG A 91 -13.19 7.82 1.82
N ILE A 92 -11.98 7.92 2.35
CA ILE A 92 -11.47 9.13 2.99
C ILE A 92 -11.28 10.12 1.84
N PHE A 93 -12.34 10.83 1.48
CA PHE A 93 -12.22 11.96 0.61
C PHE A 93 -11.44 13.02 1.38
N LEU A 94 -10.33 13.47 0.82
CA LEU A 94 -9.71 14.69 1.34
C LEU A 94 -10.78 15.79 1.27
N PRO A 95 -10.90 16.63 2.33
CA PRO A 95 -11.82 17.75 2.28
C PRO A 95 -11.57 18.53 1.00
N HIS A 96 -12.67 18.86 0.30
CA HIS A 96 -12.60 19.66 -0.91
C HIS A 96 -11.82 20.95 -0.63
N ARG A 97 -11.11 21.44 -1.67
CA ARG A 97 -10.37 22.70 -1.61
C ARG A 97 -11.23 23.74 -0.88
N PRO A 98 -10.69 24.45 0.13
CA PRO A 98 -11.43 25.54 0.75
C PRO A 98 -11.95 26.46 -0.35
N LEU A 99 -13.25 26.77 -0.28
CA LEU A 99 -13.91 27.70 -1.19
C LEU A 99 -13.37 29.11 -0.90
N TYR A 100 -12.15 29.40 -1.34
CA TYR A 100 -11.68 30.76 -1.45
C TYR A 100 -12.47 31.43 -2.58
N PRO A 101 -12.79 32.74 -2.44
CA PRO A 101 -13.47 33.45 -3.49
C PRO A 101 -12.67 33.31 -4.78
N ARG A 102 -13.33 32.81 -5.84
CA ARG A 102 -12.77 32.81 -7.19
C ARG A 102 -12.30 34.24 -7.45
N VAL A 103 -11.00 34.45 -7.51
CA VAL A 103 -10.43 35.67 -8.06
C VAL A 103 -10.92 35.70 -9.50
N VAL A 104 -11.91 36.55 -9.76
CA VAL A 104 -12.46 36.78 -11.08
C VAL A 104 -11.27 37.14 -11.96
N GLU A 105 -11.03 36.37 -13.03
CA GLU A 105 -9.89 36.51 -13.95
C GLU A 105 -9.81 37.88 -14.65
N ASN A 106 -10.76 38.79 -14.37
CA ASN A 106 -10.85 40.14 -14.93
C ASN A 106 -10.69 41.27 -13.90
N SER A 107 -10.46 40.98 -12.62
CA SER A 107 -9.87 42.03 -11.77
C SER A 107 -8.40 42.08 -12.11
N ASN A 108 -7.97 43.15 -12.79
CA ASN A 108 -6.59 43.62 -12.65
C ASN A 108 -6.20 43.43 -11.19
N PRO A 109 -5.05 42.84 -10.85
CA PRO A 109 -4.59 42.78 -9.48
C PRO A 109 -4.28 44.22 -9.06
N SER A 110 -5.33 44.99 -8.77
CA SER A 110 -5.29 46.30 -8.18
C SER A 110 -4.69 46.06 -6.82
N GLN A 111 -3.38 46.27 -6.79
CA GLN A 111 -2.58 46.70 -5.66
C GLN A 111 -3.23 46.30 -4.34
N ALA A 112 -2.84 45.12 -3.84
CA ALA A 112 -2.92 44.91 -2.41
C ALA A 112 -2.32 46.16 -1.73
N PRO A 113 -2.99 46.72 -0.70
CA PRO A 113 -2.53 47.95 -0.07
C PRO A 113 -1.06 47.78 0.33
N PRO A 114 -0.20 48.80 0.11
CA PRO A 114 1.20 48.72 0.46
C PRO A 114 1.30 48.40 1.96
N LEU A 115 1.77 47.19 2.27
CA LEU A 115 1.94 46.73 3.64
C LEU A 115 3.11 47.50 4.25
N THR A 116 2.84 48.19 5.36
CA THR A 116 3.88 48.74 6.22
C THR A 116 4.76 47.60 6.77
N SER A 117 6.07 47.82 6.84
CA SER A 117 7.08 46.81 7.21
C SER A 117 6.80 46.08 8.54
N SER A 118 6.07 46.70 9.47
CA SER A 118 5.73 46.15 10.79
C SER A 118 4.56 45.16 10.81
N THR A 119 3.80 45.02 9.72
CA THR A 119 2.63 44.11 9.64
C THR A 119 2.82 42.99 8.61
N PHE A 120 4.06 42.76 8.18
CA PHE A 120 4.36 41.77 7.15
C PHE A 120 4.44 40.36 7.76
N THR A 121 3.33 39.64 7.68
CA THR A 121 3.21 38.24 8.14
C THR A 121 3.12 37.26 6.97
N TRP A 122 3.33 35.97 7.22
CA TRP A 122 3.25 34.88 6.23
C TRP A 122 1.94 34.91 5.44
N GLU A 123 0.82 35.21 6.11
CA GLU A 123 -0.52 35.28 5.52
C GLU A 123 -0.67 36.42 4.49
N SER A 124 0.13 37.47 4.63
CA SER A 124 0.13 38.61 3.71
C SER A 124 1.06 38.41 2.51
N ALA A 125 2.10 37.58 2.69
CA ALA A 125 3.10 37.25 1.69
C ALA A 125 2.66 36.12 0.75
N ILE A 126 1.83 35.20 1.24
CA ILE A 126 1.41 34.01 0.49
C ILE A 126 -0.11 33.98 0.29
N ASP A 127 -0.50 34.03 -0.98
CA ASP A 127 -1.80 33.61 -1.49
C ASP A 127 -1.84 32.08 -1.62
N TYR A 128 -2.49 31.45 -0.64
CA TYR A 128 -2.66 30.00 -0.57
C TYR A 128 -3.69 29.43 -1.55
N SER A 129 -4.40 30.25 -2.34
CA SER A 129 -5.40 29.77 -3.31
C SER A 129 -4.83 28.76 -4.32
N ARG A 130 -3.53 28.85 -4.60
CA ARG A 130 -2.77 27.96 -5.51
C ARG A 130 -1.88 26.95 -4.79
N CYS A 131 -1.88 26.96 -3.46
CA CYS A 131 -0.99 26.17 -2.60
C CYS A 131 -1.72 25.01 -1.95
N SER A 132 -2.42 24.18 -2.74
CA SER A 132 -3.11 23.01 -2.20
C SER A 132 -2.10 21.99 -1.68
N ILE A 133 -2.37 21.42 -0.50
CA ILE A 133 -1.63 20.28 0.06
C ILE A 133 -1.64 19.11 -0.93
N SER A 134 -2.77 18.91 -1.64
CA SER A 134 -2.91 17.84 -2.63
C SER A 134 -2.03 18.01 -3.88
N SER A 135 -1.57 19.24 -4.17
CA SER A 135 -0.69 19.53 -5.30
C SER A 135 0.79 19.54 -4.93
N PHE A 136 1.15 19.16 -3.70
CA PHE A 136 2.53 19.17 -3.21
C PHE A 136 3.26 20.49 -3.49
N MET A 137 2.55 21.62 -3.30
CA MET A 137 3.09 22.98 -3.43
C MET A 137 3.96 23.21 -4.68
N PRO A 138 3.35 23.34 -5.88
CA PRO A 138 4.12 23.48 -7.11
C PRO A 138 4.98 24.74 -7.11
N LEU A 139 6.24 24.60 -7.53
CA LEU A 139 7.24 25.66 -7.55
C LEU A 139 7.55 26.05 -9.00
N TYR A 140 7.70 27.35 -9.27
CA TYR A 140 8.27 27.82 -10.52
C TYR A 140 9.56 28.56 -10.23
N VAL A 141 10.64 28.15 -10.89
CA VAL A 141 11.97 28.77 -10.74
C VAL A 141 12.23 29.61 -11.97
N TYR A 142 12.48 30.91 -11.76
CA TYR A 142 12.82 31.81 -12.86
C TYR A 142 14.17 31.42 -13.48
N PRO A 143 14.35 31.68 -14.79
CA PRO A 143 15.67 31.56 -15.42
C PRO A 143 16.66 32.52 -14.74
N LEU A 144 17.91 32.08 -14.63
CA LEU A 144 18.96 32.87 -14.00
C LEU A 144 19.35 34.05 -14.90
N SER A 145 19.30 35.27 -14.37
CA SER A 145 19.77 36.46 -15.09
C SER A 145 21.29 36.45 -15.30
N LYS A 146 22.03 35.96 -14.29
CA LYS A 146 23.49 35.81 -14.32
C LYS A 146 23.86 34.44 -13.75
N PRO A 147 24.32 33.48 -14.57
CA PRO A 147 24.68 32.16 -14.08
C PRO A 147 25.99 32.24 -13.28
N ASN A 148 25.94 31.83 -12.01
CA ASN A 148 27.10 31.57 -11.16
C ASN A 148 27.12 30.06 -10.85
N ALA A 149 28.29 29.45 -10.71
CA ALA A 149 28.44 28.03 -10.42
C ALA A 149 27.64 27.58 -9.18
N GLN A 150 27.64 28.39 -8.12
CA GLN A 150 26.85 28.12 -6.90
C GLN A 150 25.34 28.21 -7.14
N LEU A 151 24.92 29.14 -7.99
CA LEU A 151 23.50 29.38 -8.29
C LEU A 151 22.92 28.27 -9.18
N GLU A 152 23.73 27.77 -10.11
CA GLU A 152 23.37 26.61 -10.94
C GLU A 152 23.30 25.33 -10.09
N GLU A 153 24.21 25.13 -9.14
CA GLU A 153 24.13 24.00 -8.22
C GLU A 153 22.87 24.05 -7.35
N LEU A 154 22.56 25.21 -6.77
CA LEU A 154 21.34 25.43 -5.99
C LEU A 154 20.08 25.19 -6.84
N LYS A 155 20.08 25.68 -8.09
CA LYS A 155 19.00 25.44 -9.04
C LYS A 155 18.84 23.95 -9.33
N MET A 156 19.92 23.21 -9.57
CA MET A 156 19.87 21.76 -9.82
C MET A 156 19.36 20.98 -8.60
N GLN A 157 19.71 21.41 -7.38
CA GLN A 157 19.17 20.83 -6.15
C GLN A 157 17.67 21.11 -6.01
N LEU A 158 17.24 22.35 -6.26
CA LEU A 158 15.82 22.72 -6.27
C LEU A 158 15.02 21.95 -7.32
N LEU A 159 15.61 21.73 -8.50
CA LEU A 159 14.99 20.97 -9.57
C LEU A 159 14.88 19.46 -9.26
N SER A 160 15.82 18.91 -8.49
CA SER A 160 15.82 17.48 -8.14
C SER A 160 14.92 17.14 -6.96
N GLN A 161 14.77 18.05 -6.00
CA GLN A 161 13.97 17.83 -4.79
C GLN A 161 12.58 18.47 -4.83
N GLY A 162 12.42 19.53 -5.62
CA GLY A 162 11.18 20.32 -5.69
C GLY A 162 10.16 19.78 -6.69
N ASN A 163 8.88 20.07 -6.43
CA ASN A 163 7.79 19.85 -7.38
C ASN A 163 7.72 21.01 -8.38
N ILE A 164 8.54 20.96 -9.44
CA ILE A 164 8.72 22.09 -10.36
C ILE A 164 7.69 22.06 -11.50
N VAL A 165 7.10 23.21 -11.78
CA VAL A 165 6.13 23.41 -12.87
C VAL A 165 6.68 24.39 -13.89
N SER A 166 6.45 24.15 -15.18
CA SER A 166 6.93 25.03 -16.27
C SER A 166 6.10 26.29 -16.45
N ASN A 167 4.84 26.29 -16.00
CA ASN A 167 3.93 27.42 -16.13
C ASN A 167 3.82 28.20 -14.81
N PRO A 168 4.22 29.49 -14.77
CA PRO A 168 4.15 30.29 -13.55
C PRO A 168 2.71 30.54 -13.06
N ASN A 169 1.70 30.41 -13.92
CA ASN A 169 0.30 30.57 -13.51
C ASN A 169 -0.22 29.42 -12.64
N ILE A 170 0.39 28.23 -12.77
CA ILE A 170 -0.03 27.02 -12.04
C ILE A 170 0.79 26.86 -10.76
N ALA A 171 1.91 27.57 -10.63
CA ALA A 171 2.77 27.51 -9.46
C ALA A 171 2.14 28.18 -8.23
N CYS A 172 2.41 27.60 -7.07
CA CYS A 172 2.10 28.16 -5.76
C CYS A 172 3.16 29.21 -5.38
N LEU A 173 4.45 28.84 -5.43
CA LEU A 173 5.56 29.76 -5.15
C LEU A 173 6.41 30.01 -6.39
N LEU A 174 6.90 31.24 -6.48
CA LEU A 174 7.72 31.77 -7.55
C LEU A 174 9.11 32.07 -6.96
N VAL A 175 10.09 31.24 -7.30
CA VAL A 175 11.44 31.32 -6.74
C VAL A 175 12.36 32.05 -7.71
N ILE A 176 13.01 33.10 -7.22
CA ILE A 176 14.01 33.89 -7.93
C ILE A 176 15.35 33.64 -7.26
N LEU A 177 16.34 33.28 -8.08
CA LEU A 177 17.70 33.03 -7.65
C LEU A 177 18.59 34.18 -8.17
N THR A 178 19.30 34.87 -7.26
CA THR A 178 20.14 36.02 -7.62
C THR A 178 21.46 36.06 -6.83
N ASN A 179 22.41 36.83 -7.35
CA ASN A 179 23.69 37.16 -6.74
C ASN A 179 23.89 38.67 -6.55
N GLU A 180 23.01 39.49 -7.12
CA GLU A 180 23.10 40.95 -7.12
C GLU A 180 21.71 41.55 -6.85
N GLU A 181 21.70 42.85 -6.57
CA GLU A 181 20.48 43.63 -6.45
C GLU A 181 19.68 43.54 -7.74
N ILE A 182 18.45 43.04 -7.63
CA ILE A 182 17.51 43.00 -8.75
C ILE A 182 16.71 44.29 -8.71
N ASP A 183 16.64 44.98 -9.85
CA ASP A 183 15.62 46.01 -10.04
C ASP A 183 14.26 45.33 -10.18
N ILE A 184 13.57 45.26 -9.06
CA ILE A 184 12.22 44.70 -8.91
C ILE A 184 11.24 45.37 -9.89
N SER A 185 11.49 46.61 -10.30
CA SER A 185 10.65 47.34 -11.26
C SER A 185 10.73 46.75 -12.68
N SER A 186 11.90 46.17 -13.03
CA SER A 186 12.14 45.55 -14.34
C SER A 186 11.59 44.12 -14.42
N MET A 187 11.48 43.46 -13.27
CA MET A 187 10.87 42.15 -13.15
C MET A 187 9.37 42.39 -13.05
N ASN A 188 8.57 41.96 -14.03
CA ASN A 188 7.10 42.04 -13.94
C ASN A 188 6.60 41.13 -12.80
N ILE A 189 6.81 41.54 -11.55
CA ILE A 189 6.45 40.80 -10.35
C ILE A 189 4.94 40.76 -10.30
N ARG A 190 4.41 39.61 -10.70
CA ARG A 190 2.96 39.36 -10.72
C ARG A 190 2.42 39.43 -9.30
N ASN A 191 1.17 39.84 -9.17
CA ASN A 191 0.45 39.92 -7.90
C ASN A 191 1.11 40.82 -6.83
N GLY A 192 1.92 41.80 -7.25
CA GLY A 192 2.49 42.80 -6.35
C GLY A 192 3.44 42.22 -5.30
N GLY A 193 4.19 41.17 -5.59
CA GLY A 193 5.19 40.58 -4.69
C GLY A 193 4.76 39.32 -3.96
N ARG A 194 3.45 39.04 -3.89
CA ARG A 194 2.95 37.83 -3.23
C ARG A 194 3.43 36.56 -3.91
N ASN A 195 3.65 35.53 -3.12
CA ASN A 195 4.15 34.21 -3.52
C ASN A 195 5.56 34.21 -4.11
N HIS A 196 6.27 35.34 -4.08
CA HIS A 196 7.64 35.43 -4.57
C HIS A 196 8.62 35.20 -3.42
N VAL A 197 9.58 34.31 -3.66
CA VAL A 197 10.71 34.03 -2.78
C VAL A 197 11.97 34.40 -3.54
N ILE A 198 12.78 35.30 -2.99
CA ILE A 198 14.06 35.69 -3.56
C ILE A 198 15.16 35.09 -2.69
N ILE A 199 16.01 34.27 -3.31
CA ILE A 199 17.20 33.72 -2.67
C ILE A 199 18.41 34.44 -3.27
N ASN A 200 19.08 35.22 -2.44
CA ASN A 200 20.26 35.99 -2.81
C ASN A 200 21.51 35.40 -2.16
N VAL A 201 22.42 34.90 -3.00
CA VAL A 201 23.69 34.28 -2.57
C VAL A 201 24.84 35.30 -2.55
N GLY A 202 24.64 36.50 -3.11
CA GLY A 202 25.69 37.51 -3.21
C GLY A 202 25.52 38.66 -2.22
N LYS A 203 25.71 39.89 -2.71
CA LYS A 203 25.67 41.08 -1.83
C LYS A 203 24.24 41.31 -1.33
N PRO A 204 24.02 41.44 -0.01
CA PRO A 204 22.69 41.70 0.54
C PRO A 204 22.12 43.01 0.02
N PHE A 205 20.81 43.03 -0.24
CA PHE A 205 20.09 44.24 -0.63
C PHE A 205 18.73 44.29 0.06
N TYR A 206 18.13 45.48 0.05
CA TYR A 206 16.86 45.73 0.72
C TYR A 206 15.77 46.02 -0.31
N PRO A 207 14.84 45.09 -0.52
CA PRO A 207 13.72 45.33 -1.44
C PRO A 207 12.74 46.31 -0.78
N LYS A 208 12.48 47.44 -1.45
CA LYS A 208 11.56 48.45 -0.92
C LYS A 208 10.09 48.01 -1.07
N SER A 209 9.36 47.95 0.05
CA SER A 209 7.88 47.98 0.13
C SER A 209 7.06 46.87 -0.54
N LEU A 210 7.63 45.69 -0.80
CA LEU A 210 6.89 44.58 -1.40
C LEU A 210 6.73 43.39 -0.45
N PRO A 211 5.55 42.71 -0.48
CA PRO A 211 5.25 41.52 0.30
C PRO A 211 5.93 40.26 -0.28
N LEU A 212 7.26 40.32 -0.43
CA LEU A 212 8.10 39.22 -0.92
C LEU A 212 8.94 38.64 0.22
N ILE A 213 9.23 37.34 0.12
CA ILE A 213 10.07 36.63 1.08
C ILE A 213 11.52 36.75 0.63
N MET A 214 12.38 37.32 1.47
CA MET A 214 13.81 37.47 1.18
C MET A 214 14.61 36.44 1.97
N VAL A 215 15.49 35.73 1.28
CA VAL A 215 16.46 34.80 1.87
C VAL A 215 17.85 35.24 1.44
N GLN A 216 18.66 35.76 2.38
CA GLN A 216 20.00 36.27 2.08
C GLN A 216 20.94 36.13 3.27
N GLN A 217 22.25 36.20 3.01
CA GLN A 217 23.29 36.17 4.04
C GLN A 217 23.46 37.57 4.66
N HIS A 218 23.04 37.78 5.91
CA HIS A 218 23.11 39.10 6.55
C HIS A 218 23.46 39.02 8.05
N ASP A 219 24.07 40.04 8.64
CA ASP A 219 24.40 40.14 10.07
C ASP A 219 24.26 41.61 10.53
N PRO A 220 23.62 41.91 11.69
CA PRO A 220 22.20 42.18 11.96
C PRO A 220 21.78 43.68 11.84
N PRO A 221 20.49 44.07 12.08
CA PRO A 221 19.27 43.27 12.18
C PRO A 221 18.37 43.40 10.93
N PHE A 222 17.54 42.38 10.68
CA PHE A 222 16.51 42.44 9.64
C PHE A 222 15.44 43.47 10.01
N GLU A 223 15.13 44.36 9.08
CA GLU A 223 14.05 45.34 9.25
C GLU A 223 12.65 44.72 9.15
N ARG A 224 12.54 43.50 8.58
CA ARG A 224 11.26 42.83 8.33
C ARG A 224 11.21 41.47 9.00
N SER A 225 10.05 41.16 9.59
CA SER A 225 9.75 39.92 10.32
C SER A 225 9.82 38.63 9.50
N LEU A 226 9.82 38.73 8.17
CA LEU A 226 9.73 37.59 7.25
C LEU A 226 11.00 37.36 6.42
N ASP A 227 12.06 38.11 6.70
CA ASP A 227 13.33 37.95 6.02
C ASP A 227 14.17 36.91 6.76
N TYR A 228 14.69 35.93 6.02
CA TYR A 228 15.46 34.82 6.56
C TYR A 228 16.94 35.00 6.30
N ASN A 229 17.73 34.85 7.36
CA ASN A 229 19.17 34.75 7.25
C ASN A 229 19.56 33.32 6.90
N VAL A 230 20.35 33.15 5.85
CA VAL A 230 20.95 31.86 5.54
C VAL A 230 22.41 32.07 5.17
N PHE A 231 23.27 31.23 5.73
CA PHE A 231 24.64 31.08 5.28
C PHE A 231 24.64 30.32 3.95
N LEU A 232 24.64 31.07 2.85
CA LEU A 232 24.56 30.52 1.49
C LEU A 232 25.94 30.29 0.87
N GLU A 233 27.02 30.73 1.52
CA GLU A 233 28.40 30.32 1.23
C GLU A 233 28.63 28.85 1.60
N MET A 234 28.02 27.93 0.85
CA MET A 234 28.42 26.53 0.90
C MET A 234 29.68 26.36 0.05
N PRO A 235 30.82 25.95 0.64
CA PRO A 235 31.97 25.54 -0.16
C PRO A 235 31.57 24.34 -1.03
N ARG A 236 32.20 24.21 -2.20
CA ARG A 236 32.00 23.03 -3.05
C ARG A 236 32.23 21.78 -2.22
N TYR A 237 31.30 20.82 -2.30
CA TYR A 237 31.44 19.55 -1.60
C TYR A 237 32.73 18.88 -2.05
N ASP A 238 33.67 18.76 -1.12
CA ASP A 238 34.87 17.98 -1.29
C ASP A 238 34.89 16.91 -0.19
N ALA A 239 35.02 15.66 -0.61
CA ALA A 239 35.03 14.50 0.26
C ALA A 239 36.19 14.53 1.27
N SER A 240 37.18 15.42 1.10
CA SER A 240 38.27 15.64 2.05
C SER A 240 38.07 16.83 2.99
N SER A 241 37.06 17.67 2.76
CA SER A 241 36.78 18.88 3.54
C SER A 241 36.43 18.60 5.00
N TRP A 242 35.84 17.43 5.31
CA TRP A 242 35.56 17.03 6.70
C TRP A 242 36.83 16.92 7.55
N LYS A 243 38.01 16.70 6.95
CA LYS A 243 39.30 16.62 7.65
C LYS A 243 39.80 17.98 8.11
N LEU A 244 39.35 19.06 7.46
CA LEU A 244 39.72 20.44 7.77
C LEU A 244 38.80 21.07 8.81
N LEU A 245 37.62 20.49 9.03
CA LEU A 245 36.66 20.97 10.02
C LEU A 245 37.16 20.63 11.42
N LYS A 246 37.16 21.62 12.32
CA LYS A 246 37.45 21.38 13.74
C LYS A 246 36.41 20.41 14.30
N PRO A 247 36.82 19.32 14.95
CA PRO A 247 35.88 18.40 15.57
C PRO A 247 35.07 19.15 16.64
N ILE A 248 33.76 19.26 16.43
CA ILE A 248 32.82 20.00 17.28
C ILE A 248 32.58 19.26 18.61
N LEU A 249 32.94 17.97 18.66
CA LEU A 249 32.86 17.14 19.86
C LEU A 249 34.27 16.82 20.36
N PRO A 250 34.55 16.93 21.68
CA PRO A 250 35.79 16.43 22.24
C PRO A 250 35.84 14.91 22.05
N LEU A 251 36.82 14.45 21.26
CA LEU A 251 37.03 13.07 20.84
C LEU A 251 37.49 12.11 21.97
N SER A 252 37.62 12.59 23.21
CA SER A 252 37.81 11.70 24.36
C SER A 252 37.26 12.32 25.64
N ARG A 253 36.38 11.58 26.31
CA ARG A 253 36.17 11.77 27.75
C ARG A 253 37.33 11.07 28.46
N LYS A 254 38.25 11.84 29.04
CA LYS A 254 39.11 11.31 30.11
C LYS A 254 38.18 10.98 31.28
N VAL A 255 37.92 9.70 31.53
CA VAL A 255 37.28 9.26 32.77
C VAL A 255 38.31 9.43 33.88
N SER A 256 38.18 10.50 34.66
CA SER A 256 38.95 10.71 35.88
C SER A 256 38.26 9.95 37.01
N TYR A 257 38.81 8.80 37.42
CA TYR A 257 38.51 8.24 38.73
C TYR A 257 39.09 9.18 39.80
N LEU A 258 38.24 9.77 40.64
CA LEU A 258 38.64 10.47 41.85
C LEU A 258 38.74 9.45 42.98
N GLU A 259 39.95 8.94 43.22
CA GLU A 259 40.33 8.47 44.55
C GLU A 259 40.54 9.71 45.43
N THR A 260 39.56 10.00 46.28
CA THR A 260 39.78 10.80 47.49
C THR A 260 39.60 9.86 48.67
N LEU A 261 40.71 9.29 49.13
CA LEU A 261 40.84 8.82 50.50
C LEU A 261 41.70 9.81 51.27
N LEU A 262 41.39 9.89 52.58
CA LEU A 262 42.19 10.40 53.71
C LEU A 262 41.73 11.76 54.29
N PRO A 263 41.95 12.02 55.60
CA PRO A 263 41.42 11.31 56.78
C PRO A 263 40.96 12.33 57.88
N VAL A 264 40.69 11.83 59.10
CA VAL A 264 40.71 12.54 60.40
C VAL A 264 39.45 13.30 60.81
N LEU A 265 38.49 12.62 61.46
CA LEU A 265 38.26 12.59 62.92
C LEU A 265 37.09 11.66 63.27
#